data_AF-A0A2D4Y9P5-F1
#
_entry.id   AF-A0A2D4Y9P5-F1
#
_cell.length_a   1.000
_cell.length_b   1.000
_cell.length_c   1.000
_cell.angle_alpha   90.00
_cell.angle_beta   90.00
_cell.angle_gamma   90.00
#
_symmetry.space_group_name_H-M   'P 1'
#
loop_
_entity.id
_entity.type
_entity.pdbx_description
1 polymer ?
#
loop_
_entity_poly.entity_id
_entity_poly.type
_entity_poly.pdbx_seq_one_letter_code
_entity_poly.pdbx_strand_id
1 'polypeptide(L)' 'MFEFISGIFFQILFDSLPKLIGTTIRWCYYGGKKRFSVVLEEDWNKRVGLITIVLIIVIVINLS' A
#
# COMPACT_ATOMS: atom_id res chain seq x y z
N MET A 1 27.71 -5.58 -3.75
CA MET A 1 27.02 -6.46 -2.77
C MET A 1 25.99 -5.68 -1.96
N PHE A 2 26.35 -4.55 -1.33
CA PHE A 2 25.41 -3.71 -0.57
C PHE A 2 24.27 -3.13 -1.42
N GLU A 3 24.55 -2.65 -2.63
CA GLU A 3 23.53 -2.15 -3.57
C GLU A 3 22.50 -3.22 -3.96
N PHE A 4 22.94 -4.47 -4.11
CA PHE A 4 22.06 -5.59 -4.47
C PHE A 4 21.10 -5.95 -3.34
N ILE A 5 21.59 -5.95 -2.09
CA ILE A 5 20.77 -6.16 -0.89
C ILE A 5 19.77 -5.01 -0.74
N SER A 6 20.22 -3.76 -0.96
CA SER A 6 19.32 -2.60 -0.90
C SER A 6 18.26 -2.65 -2.01
N GLY A 7 18.60 -3.08 -3.23
CA GLY A 7 17.67 -3.20 -4.34
C GLY A 7 16.57 -4.24 -4.07
N ILE A 8 16.93 -5.39 -3.51
CA ILE A 8 15.95 -6.43 -3.12
C ILE A 8 15.08 -5.93 -1.96
N PHE A 9 15.67 -5.25 -0.98
CA PHE A 9 14.93 -4.67 0.14
C PHE A 9 13.92 -3.61 -0.32
N PHE A 10 14.33 -2.73 -1.22
CA PHE A 10 13.44 -1.75 -1.84
C PHE A 10 12.39 -2.42 -2.71
N GLN A 11 12.71 -3.47 -3.46
CA GLN A 11 11.73 -4.18 -4.28
C GLN A 11 10.66 -4.88 -3.44
N ILE A 12 11.05 -5.51 -2.33
CA ILE A 12 10.11 -6.14 -1.39
C ILE A 12 9.27 -5.05 -0.69
N LEU A 13 9.89 -3.96 -0.27
CA LEU A 13 9.17 -2.82 0.31
C LEU A 13 8.19 -2.20 -0.70
N PHE A 14 8.61 -1.96 -1.94
CA PHE A 14 7.75 -1.38 -2.98
C PHE A 14 6.63 -2.33 -3.43
N ASP A 15 6.81 -3.64 -3.34
CA ASP A 15 5.73 -4.59 -3.68
C ASP A 15 4.74 -4.77 -2.50
N SER A 16 5.23 -4.71 -1.26
CA SER A 16 4.41 -4.94 -0.05
C SER A 16 3.78 -3.67 0.55
N LEU A 17 4.46 -2.51 0.52
CA LEU A 17 3.95 -1.24 1.04
C LEU A 17 2.62 -0.82 0.39
N PRO A 18 2.44 -0.91 -0.94
CA PRO A 18 1.16 -0.59 -1.57
C PRO A 18 0.01 -1.45 -1.09
N LYS A 19 0.29 -2.74 -0.88
CA LYS A 19 -0.69 -3.68 -0.37
C LYS A 19 -1.04 -3.32 1.08
N LEU A 20 -0.05 -3.00 1.90
CA LEU A 20 -0.24 -2.65 3.31
C LEU A 20 -0.98 -1.31 3.51
N ILE A 21 -0.60 -0.28 2.75
CA ILE A 21 -1.21 1.06 2.78
C ILE A 21 -2.65 0.96 2.25
N GLY A 22 -2.86 0.29 1.12
CA GLY A 22 -4.20 0.06 0.57
C GLY A 22 -5.10 -0.72 1.53
N THR A 23 -4.55 -1.74 2.21
CA THR A 23 -5.27 -2.52 3.22
C THR A 23 -5.65 -1.66 4.43
N THR A 24 -4.71 -0.84 4.93
CA THR A 24 -4.95 0.05 6.07
C THR A 24 -6.03 1.09 5.77
N ILE A 25 -5.96 1.74 4.61
CA ILE A 25 -6.98 2.72 4.19
C ILE A 25 -8.36 2.06 4.07
N ARG A 26 -8.43 0.87 3.47
CA ARG A 26 -9.68 0.12 3.34
C ARG A 26 -10.21 -0.35 4.69
N TRP A 27 -9.33 -0.74 5.60
CA TRP A 27 -9.70 -1.09 6.96
C TRP A 27 -10.28 0.12 7.70
N CYS A 28 -9.69 1.31 7.54
CA CYS A 28 -10.27 2.57 8.01
C CYS A 28 -11.63 2.88 7.35
N TYR A 29 -11.79 2.65 6.05
CA TYR A 29 -13.08 2.84 5.34
C TYR A 29 -14.18 1.89 5.84
N TYR A 30 -13.83 0.64 6.16
CA TYR A 30 -14.75 -0.29 6.81
C TYR A 30 -15.08 0.07 8.27
N GLY A 31 -14.44 1.11 8.83
CA GLY A 31 -14.73 1.61 10.17
C GLY A 31 -14.58 0.54 11.25
N GLY A 32 -13.63 -0.37 11.09
CA GLY A 32 -13.42 -1.49 12.03
C GLY A 32 -14.45 -2.62 11.96
N LYS A 33 -15.42 -2.60 11.03
CA LYS A 33 -16.40 -3.68 10.84
C LYS A 33 -15.79 -5.01 10.38
N LYS A 34 -14.59 -4.97 9.80
CA LYS A 34 -13.82 -6.15 9.37
C LYS A 34 -12.47 -6.18 10.08
N ARG A 35 -12.00 -7.37 10.44
CA ARG A 35 -10.64 -7.57 11.00
C ARG A 35 -9.59 -7.29 9.92
N PHE A 36 -8.50 -6.64 10.30
CA PHE A 36 -7.40 -6.29 9.40
C PHE A 36 -6.89 -7.51 8.60
N SER A 37 -6.75 -8.68 9.25
CA SER A 37 -6.33 -9.93 8.60
C SER A 37 -7.26 -10.36 7.45
N VAL A 38 -8.58 -10.18 7.61
CA VAL A 38 -9.55 -10.50 6.56
C VAL A 38 -9.43 -9.54 5.39
N VAL A 39 -9.19 -8.25 5.66
CA VAL A 39 -8.98 -7.23 4.62
C VAL A 39 -7.65 -7.43 3.90
N LEU A 40 -6.64 -8.00 4.58
CA LEU A 40 -5.32 -8.30 4.05
C LEU A 40 -5.31 -9.55 3.15
N GLU A 41 -6.08 -10.58 3.52
CA GLU A 41 -6.25 -11.81 2.73
C GLU A 41 -7.18 -11.61 1.53
N GLU A 42 -8.06 -10.61 1.55
CA GLU A 42 -8.81 -10.24 0.35
C GLU A 42 -7.82 -9.81 -0.74
N ASP A 43 -7.88 -10.48 -1.90
CA ASP A 43 -7.01 -10.19 -3.04
C ASP A 43 -7.24 -8.77 -3.54
N TRP A 44 -6.44 -7.86 -3.01
CA TRP A 44 -6.42 -6.49 -3.47
C TRP A 44 -5.71 -6.47 -4.80
N ASN A 45 -6.48 -6.19 -5.86
CA ASN A 45 -5.95 -6.01 -7.19
C ASN A 45 -4.84 -4.93 -7.11
N LYS A 46 -3.57 -5.31 -7.32
CA LYS A 46 -2.39 -4.42 -7.18
C LYS A 46 -2.59 -3.06 -7.87
N ARG A 47 -3.38 -3.04 -8.96
CA ARG A 47 -3.77 -1.82 -9.69
C ARG A 47 -4.51 -0.79 -8.83
N VAL A 48 -5.44 -1.22 -7.97
CA VAL A 48 -6.23 -0.32 -7.13
C VAL A 48 -5.36 0.28 -6.02
N GLY A 49 -4.47 -0.52 -5.40
CA GLY A 49 -3.52 -0.02 -4.40
C GLY A 49 -2.54 1.00 -4.98
N LEU A 50 -2.10 0.75 -6.22
CA LEU A 50 -1.23 1.67 -6.94
C LEU A 50 -1.96 2.98 -7.28
N ILE A 51 -3.22 2.94 -7.74
CA ILE A 51 -4.04 4.14 -7.98
C ILE A 51 -4.21 4.95 -6.68
N THR A 52 -4.49 4.30 -5.56
CA THR A 52 -4.64 4.98 -4.26
C THR A 52 -3.35 5.69 -3.84
N ILE A 53 -2.19 5.06 -4.01
CA ILE A 53 -0.90 5.71 -3.70
C ILE A 53 -0.62 6.88 -4.63
N VAL A 54 -0.87 6.72 -5.94
CA VAL A 54 -0.70 7.81 -6.91
C VAL A 54 -1.59 8.99 -6.53
N LEU A 55 -2.85 8.74 -6.15
CA LEU A 55 -3.75 9.80 -5.67
C LEU A 55 -3.21 10.50 -4.42
N ILE A 56 -2.69 9.74 -3.44
CA ILE A 56 -2.09 10.32 -2.22
C ILE A 56 -0.89 11.20 -2.58
N ILE A 57 0.00 10.73 -3.46
CA ILE A 57 1.18 11.49 -3.89
C ILE A 57 0.74 12.79 -4.60
N VAL A 58 -0.24 12.71 -5.51
CA VAL A 58 -0.76 13.88 -6.22
C VAL A 58 -1.38 14.88 -5.25
N ILE A 59 -2.14 14.41 -4.25
CA ILE A 59 -2.72 15.26 -3.21
C ILE A 59 -1.60 15.95 -2.41
N VAL A 60 -0.60 15.21 -1.94
CA VAL A 60 0.52 15.76 -1.17
C VAL A 60 1.29 16.81 -1.97
N ILE A 61 1.56 16.56 -3.25
CA ILE A 61 2.25 17.51 -4.13
C ILE A 61 1.40 18.78 -4.37
N ASN A 62 0.09 18.65 -4.58
CA ASN A 62 -0.78 19.83 -4.77
C ASN A 62 -1.07 20.60 -3.48
N LEU A 63 -0.95 19.95 -2.32
CA LEU A 63 -1.13 20.59 -1.02
C LEU A 63 0.16 21.27 -0.51
N SER A 64 1.32 20.94 -1.10
CA SER A 64 2.63 21.53 -0.82
C SER A 64 2.85 22.79 -1.66
#